data_AF-A0A959KI81-F1
#
_entry.id   AF-A0A959KI81-F1
#
_cell.length_a   1.000
_cell.length_b   1.000
_cell.length_c   1.000
_cell.angle_alpha   90.00
_cell.angle_beta   90.00
_cell.angle_gamma   90.00
#
_symmetry.space_group_name_H-M   'P 1'
#
loop_
_entity.id
_entity.type
_entity.pdbx_description
1 polymer ?
#
loop_
_entity_poly.entity_id
_entity_poly.type
_entity_poly.pdbx_seq_one_letter_code
_entity_poly.pdbx_strand_id
1 'polypeptide(L)'
;MPNPIVYLAFANDQDAHLSLLKGESRQLMDILSGLHDKQAIEIYREESTNVQDLITSFNRFDGRLAVFHYGGHAGGSGLHLEEGEAQAKGLAELFGQQQNLQLVFLNGCSTLAQVDRLMALGVKAVIATSVPINDERAKDFSGWFYQALAVKRPIKSAFEFAVASLRTKYKDAQAPAVVEYRGLQRRQGSEEALPWGLYVNEKHA
;
A
#
# COMPACT_ATOMS: atom_id res chain seq x y z
N MET A 1 -18.36 -1.59 -17.66
CA MET A 1 -17.25 -0.74 -17.18
C MET A 1 -15.97 -1.53 -17.38
N PRO A 2 -14.85 -0.89 -17.75
CA PRO A 2 -13.57 -1.58 -17.88
C PRO A 2 -13.11 -2.15 -16.53
N ASN A 3 -12.33 -3.23 -16.53
CA ASN A 3 -11.92 -3.91 -15.31
C ASN A 3 -11.06 -2.98 -14.42
N PRO A 4 -11.26 -3.01 -13.09
CA PRO A 4 -10.44 -2.25 -12.16
C PRO A 4 -9.00 -2.74 -12.19
N ILE A 5 -8.05 -1.81 -12.06
CA ILE A 5 -6.62 -2.09 -12.09
C ILE A 5 -6.06 -2.16 -10.67
N VAL A 6 -5.31 -3.22 -10.40
CA VAL A 6 -4.41 -3.34 -9.26
C VAL A 6 -2.99 -3.11 -9.78
N TYR A 7 -2.41 -1.96 -9.45
CA TYR A 7 -1.04 -1.63 -9.79
C TYR A 7 -0.12 -2.05 -8.63
N LEU A 8 0.75 -3.02 -8.89
CA LEU A 8 1.82 -3.45 -8.00
C LEU A 8 3.15 -2.84 -8.49
N ALA A 9 3.57 -1.76 -7.84
CA ALA A 9 4.83 -1.09 -8.11
C ALA A 9 5.89 -1.53 -7.10
N PHE A 10 7.05 -1.96 -7.59
CA PHE A 10 8.21 -2.26 -6.77
C PHE A 10 9.42 -1.50 -7.29
N ALA A 11 10.26 -1.05 -6.37
CA ALA A 11 11.55 -0.46 -6.69
C ALA A 11 12.56 -0.91 -5.65
N ASN A 12 13.72 -1.35 -6.13
CA ASN A 12 14.80 -1.82 -5.28
C ASN A 12 16.02 -0.93 -5.46
N ASP A 13 16.59 -0.50 -4.33
CA ASP A 13 17.81 0.28 -4.33
C ASP A 13 19.01 -0.65 -4.56
N GLN A 14 19.97 -0.23 -5.39
CA GLN A 14 21.17 -1.03 -5.68
C GLN A 14 22.12 -1.09 -4.48
N ASP A 15 22.21 0.00 -3.71
CA ASP A 15 23.11 0.14 -2.57
C ASP A 15 22.45 -0.39 -1.27
N ALA A 16 21.12 -0.30 -1.17
CA ALA A 16 20.32 -0.78 -0.04
C ALA A 16 19.36 -1.91 -0.45
N HIS A 17 19.87 -2.99 -1.03
CA HIS A 17 19.02 -4.02 -1.62
C HIS A 17 18.06 -4.74 -0.63
N LEU A 18 16.77 -4.75 -0.96
CA LEU A 18 15.72 -5.51 -0.25
C LEU A 18 15.54 -6.89 -0.87
N SER A 19 16.18 -7.91 -0.29
CA SER A 19 16.25 -9.26 -0.86
C SER A 19 14.90 -9.97 -1.01
N LEU A 20 13.92 -9.66 -0.15
CA LEU A 20 12.59 -10.29 -0.17
C LEU A 20 11.58 -9.55 -1.03
N LEU A 21 11.94 -8.42 -1.64
CA LEU A 21 11.02 -7.61 -2.43
C LEU A 21 10.50 -8.36 -3.66
N LYS A 22 11.37 -9.10 -4.36
CA LYS A 22 10.96 -10.00 -5.45
C LYS A 22 10.04 -11.12 -4.95
N GLY A 23 10.26 -11.59 -3.72
CA GLY A 23 9.41 -12.60 -3.08
C GLY A 23 8.01 -12.07 -2.76
N GLU A 24 7.91 -10.84 -2.28
CA GLU A 24 6.63 -10.14 -2.11
C GLU A 24 5.92 -9.97 -3.45
N SER A 25 6.63 -9.41 -4.44
CA SER A 25 6.11 -9.16 -5.77
C SER A 25 5.51 -10.42 -6.42
N ARG A 26 6.23 -11.55 -6.34
CA ARG A 26 5.75 -12.85 -6.82
C ARG A 26 4.54 -13.33 -6.01
N GLN A 27 4.61 -13.27 -4.68
CA GLN A 27 3.52 -13.72 -3.81
C GLN A 27 2.21 -12.98 -4.11
N LEU A 28 2.26 -11.66 -4.31
CA LEU A 28 1.07 -10.87 -4.62
C LEU A 28 0.50 -11.22 -6.01
N MET A 29 1.38 -11.43 -7.00
CA MET A 29 0.95 -11.89 -8.32
C MET A 29 0.23 -13.24 -8.25
N ASP A 30 0.80 -14.20 -7.52
CA ASP A 30 0.21 -15.54 -7.36
C ASP A 30 -1.18 -15.48 -6.71
N ILE A 31 -1.32 -14.70 -5.63
CA ILE A 31 -2.61 -14.51 -4.93
C ILE A 31 -3.68 -13.91 -5.85
N LEU A 32 -3.31 -12.93 -6.67
CA LEU A 32 -4.26 -12.14 -7.46
C LEU A 32 -4.53 -12.74 -8.85
N SER A 33 -3.64 -13.60 -9.36
CA SER A 33 -3.72 -14.22 -10.70
C SER A 33 -5.10 -14.82 -11.00
N GLY A 34 -5.68 -15.57 -10.06
CA GLY A 34 -6.99 -16.19 -10.25
C GLY A 34 -8.15 -15.20 -10.40
N LEU A 35 -8.03 -13.97 -9.88
CA LEU A 35 -9.00 -12.89 -10.13
C LEU A 35 -8.76 -12.23 -11.48
N HIS A 36 -7.50 -12.12 -11.90
CA HIS A 36 -7.11 -11.60 -13.21
C HIS A 36 -7.61 -12.50 -14.34
N ASP A 37 -7.37 -13.81 -14.23
CA ASP A 37 -7.78 -14.81 -15.24
C ASP A 37 -9.30 -14.86 -15.42
N LYS A 38 -10.05 -14.61 -14.33
CA LYS A 38 -11.52 -14.50 -14.33
C LYS A 38 -12.02 -13.12 -14.78
N GLN A 39 -11.13 -12.23 -15.21
CA GLN A 39 -11.43 -10.87 -15.63
C GLN A 39 -12.17 -10.05 -14.57
N ALA A 40 -11.96 -10.35 -13.28
CA ALA A 40 -12.52 -9.56 -12.18
C ALA A 40 -11.68 -8.30 -11.88
N ILE A 41 -10.37 -8.38 -12.16
CA ILE A 41 -9.40 -7.28 -12.04
C ILE A 41 -8.39 -7.38 -13.20
N GLU A 42 -7.66 -6.30 -13.45
CA GLU A 42 -6.44 -6.32 -14.25
C GLU A 42 -5.24 -6.04 -13.35
N ILE A 43 -4.20 -6.87 -13.42
CA ILE A 43 -2.97 -6.66 -12.64
C ILE A 43 -1.96 -5.98 -13.56
N TYR A 44 -1.42 -4.85 -13.12
CA TYR A 44 -0.23 -4.26 -13.71
C TYR A 44 0.90 -4.35 -12.69
N ARG A 45 2.00 -5.02 -13.05
CA ARG A 45 3.12 -5.29 -12.15
C ARG A 45 4.38 -4.71 -12.76
N GLU A 46 4.99 -3.76 -12.07
CA GLU A 46 6.28 -3.17 -12.42
C GLU A 46 7.27 -3.47 -11.29
N GLU A 47 8.37 -4.17 -11.62
CA GLU A 47 9.37 -4.60 -10.62
C GLU A 47 10.57 -3.66 -10.52
N SER A 48 10.70 -2.75 -11.48
CA SER A 48 11.78 -1.78 -11.61
C SER A 48 11.23 -0.38 -11.81
N THR A 49 10.31 0.01 -10.92
CA THR A 49 9.53 1.23 -11.06
C THR A 49 10.43 2.47 -10.96
N ASN A 50 10.44 3.30 -12.00
CA ASN A 50 10.99 4.66 -11.95
C ASN A 50 9.87 5.72 -11.94
N VAL A 51 10.24 7.00 -11.84
CA VAL A 51 9.28 8.13 -11.79
C VAL A 51 8.42 8.22 -13.05
N GLN A 52 9.02 7.99 -14.23
CA GLN A 52 8.32 8.08 -15.51
C GLN A 52 7.28 6.95 -15.65
N ASP A 53 7.58 5.75 -15.14
CA ASP A 53 6.64 4.63 -15.14
C ASP A 53 5.40 4.96 -14.30
N LEU A 54 5.58 5.58 -13.12
CA LEU A 54 4.47 6.04 -12.31
C LEU A 54 3.62 7.05 -13.08
N ILE A 55 4.20 8.15 -13.56
CA ILE A 55 3.48 9.22 -14.27
C ILE A 55 2.69 8.65 -15.46
N THR A 56 3.35 7.80 -16.25
CA THR A 56 2.74 7.16 -17.42
C THR A 56 1.60 6.23 -17.01
N SER A 57 1.78 5.45 -15.95
CA SER A 57 0.78 4.51 -15.44
C SER A 57 -0.45 5.22 -14.85
N PHE A 58 -0.27 6.28 -14.05
CA PHE A 58 -1.40 7.07 -13.52
C PHE A 58 -2.25 7.67 -14.64
N ASN A 59 -1.62 8.16 -15.71
CA ASN A 59 -2.35 8.68 -16.86
C ASN A 59 -3.03 7.56 -17.66
N ARG A 60 -2.36 6.41 -17.85
CA ARG A 60 -2.90 5.26 -18.58
C ARG A 60 -4.08 4.60 -17.85
N PHE A 61 -4.05 4.58 -16.52
CA PHE A 61 -5.03 3.90 -15.67
C PHE A 61 -6.12 4.83 -15.14
N ASP A 62 -6.20 6.06 -15.65
CA ASP A 62 -7.20 7.03 -15.23
C ASP A 62 -8.62 6.43 -15.31
N GLY A 63 -9.40 6.67 -14.26
CA GLY A 63 -10.73 6.08 -14.08
C GLY A 63 -10.76 4.56 -13.88
N ARG A 64 -9.61 3.87 -13.81
CA ARG A 64 -9.55 2.39 -13.63
C ARG A 64 -8.71 1.95 -12.45
N LEU A 65 -7.71 2.74 -12.03
CA LEU A 65 -6.85 2.41 -10.91
C LEU A 65 -7.69 2.29 -9.63
N ALA A 66 -7.76 1.09 -9.07
CA ALA A 66 -8.54 0.78 -7.88
C ALA A 66 -7.65 0.53 -6.66
N VAL A 67 -6.48 -0.09 -6.86
CA VAL A 67 -5.49 -0.33 -5.82
C VAL A 67 -4.11 0.02 -6.34
N PHE A 68 -3.35 0.77 -5.57
CA PHE A 68 -1.92 0.97 -5.76
C PHE A 68 -1.18 0.34 -4.58
N HIS A 69 -0.29 -0.59 -4.86
CA HIS A 69 0.66 -1.16 -3.90
C HIS A 69 2.06 -0.69 -4.27
N TYR A 70 2.78 -0.18 -3.29
CA TYR A 70 4.20 0.07 -3.41
C TYR A 70 4.97 -0.79 -2.42
N GLY A 71 5.97 -1.52 -2.90
CA GLY A 71 6.99 -2.16 -2.07
C GLY A 71 8.37 -1.61 -2.41
N GLY A 72 9.13 -1.21 -1.40
CA GLY A 72 10.47 -0.67 -1.57
C GLY A 72 10.86 0.28 -0.44
N HIS A 73 11.97 0.99 -0.62
CA HIS A 73 12.37 2.03 0.32
C HIS A 73 11.45 3.24 0.23
N ALA A 74 11.09 3.79 1.38
CA ALA A 74 10.26 4.97 1.44
C ALA A 74 10.60 5.81 2.66
N GLY A 75 10.10 7.03 2.67
CA GLY A 75 10.21 7.93 3.80
C GLY A 75 9.10 8.96 3.79
N GLY A 76 9.20 9.93 4.71
CA GLY A 76 8.21 11.00 4.79
C GLY A 76 8.20 11.94 3.58
N SER A 77 9.33 12.04 2.86
CA SER A 77 9.49 12.89 1.66
C SER A 77 8.96 12.27 0.39
N GLY A 78 8.84 10.93 0.31
CA GLY A 78 8.53 10.27 -0.95
C GLY A 78 8.76 8.76 -0.95
N LEU A 79 8.71 8.18 -2.15
CA LEU A 79 9.03 6.79 -2.44
C LEU A 79 10.37 6.74 -3.17
N HIS A 80 11.27 5.87 -2.74
CA HIS A 80 12.53 5.66 -3.44
C HIS A 80 12.24 4.75 -4.64
N LEU A 81 12.59 5.20 -5.83
CA LEU A 81 12.33 4.49 -7.06
C LEU A 81 13.66 4.06 -7.68
N GLU A 82 13.61 3.24 -8.73
CA GLU A 82 14.81 3.05 -9.53
C GLU A 82 15.21 4.39 -10.15
N GLU A 83 16.49 4.73 -10.02
CA GLU A 83 17.10 5.94 -10.58
C GLU A 83 16.50 7.27 -10.08
N GLY A 84 15.82 7.29 -8.92
CA GLY A 84 15.34 8.55 -8.33
C GLY A 84 14.38 8.41 -7.16
N GLU A 85 13.71 9.50 -6.80
CA GLU A 85 12.70 9.55 -5.75
C GLU A 85 11.43 10.22 -6.28
N ALA A 86 10.28 9.60 -6.06
CA ALA A 86 9.00 10.23 -6.30
C ALA A 86 8.55 11.01 -5.06
N GLN A 87 8.48 12.33 -5.22
CA GLN A 87 8.17 13.26 -4.13
C GLN A 87 6.71 13.12 -3.66
N ALA A 88 6.51 13.01 -2.35
CA ALA A 88 5.22 12.73 -1.71
C ALA A 88 4.13 13.74 -2.11
N LYS A 89 4.49 15.02 -2.26
CA LYS A 89 3.53 16.06 -2.67
C LYS A 89 2.94 15.78 -4.06
N GLY A 90 3.80 15.50 -5.04
CA GLY A 90 3.38 15.22 -6.41
C GLY A 90 2.64 13.89 -6.52
N LEU A 91 3.12 12.86 -5.81
CA LEU A 91 2.42 11.57 -5.72
C LEU A 91 1.00 11.72 -5.17
N ALA A 92 0.84 12.46 -4.08
CA ALA A 92 -0.48 12.66 -3.49
C ALA A 92 -1.43 13.40 -4.45
N GLU A 93 -0.93 14.36 -5.22
CA GLU A 93 -1.69 15.04 -6.27
C GLU A 93 -2.10 14.09 -7.40
N LEU A 94 -1.21 13.19 -7.84
CA LEU A 94 -1.55 12.14 -8.81
C LEU A 94 -2.61 11.17 -8.27
N PHE A 95 -2.48 10.72 -7.02
CA PHE A 95 -3.47 9.85 -6.38
C PHE A 95 -4.83 10.53 -6.25
N GLY A 96 -4.87 11.81 -5.87
CA GLY A 96 -6.11 12.57 -5.73
C GLY A 96 -6.91 12.73 -7.03
N GLN A 97 -6.26 12.55 -8.19
CA GLN A 97 -6.93 12.58 -9.49
C GLN A 97 -7.63 11.25 -9.82
N GLN A 98 -7.28 10.15 -9.14
CA GLN A 98 -7.76 8.81 -9.45
C GLN A 98 -9.11 8.54 -8.77
N GLN A 99 -10.22 8.88 -9.44
CA GLN A 99 -11.58 8.83 -8.84
C GLN A 99 -12.00 7.45 -8.32
N ASN A 100 -11.51 6.39 -8.96
CA ASN A 100 -11.84 5.01 -8.61
C ASN A 100 -10.85 4.34 -7.65
N LEU A 101 -9.82 5.07 -7.21
CA LEU A 101 -8.84 4.57 -6.26
C LEU A 101 -9.50 4.32 -4.90
N GLN A 102 -9.46 3.06 -4.47
CA GLN A 102 -9.99 2.62 -3.18
C GLN A 102 -8.90 2.51 -2.13
N LEU A 103 -7.69 2.13 -2.53
CA LEU A 103 -6.60 1.84 -1.61
C LEU A 103 -5.24 2.25 -2.17
N VAL A 104 -4.47 2.96 -1.34
CA VAL A 104 -3.02 3.13 -1.49
C VAL A 104 -2.35 2.35 -0.37
N PHE A 105 -1.52 1.36 -0.71
CA PHE A 105 -0.73 0.60 0.25
C PHE A 105 0.75 0.93 0.05
N LEU A 106 1.31 1.71 0.97
CA LEU A 106 2.73 2.07 1.01
C LEU A 106 3.49 1.11 1.93
N ASN A 107 3.91 -0.03 1.38
CA ASN A 107 4.66 -1.07 2.09
C ASN A 107 6.17 -0.79 2.07
N GLY A 108 6.54 0.39 2.58
CA GLY A 108 7.91 0.83 2.80
C GLY A 108 7.99 1.55 4.14
N CYS A 109 9.19 1.74 4.67
CA CYS A 109 9.43 2.32 6.00
C CYS A 109 8.91 3.77 6.12
N SER A 110 8.39 4.14 7.30
CA SER A 110 8.15 5.53 7.71
C SER A 110 7.28 6.39 6.76
N THR A 111 6.26 5.78 6.15
CA THR A 111 5.37 6.44 5.17
C THR A 111 4.23 7.24 5.80
N LEU A 112 4.09 7.21 7.13
CA LEU A 112 3.02 7.88 7.86
C LEU A 112 2.91 9.40 7.57
N ALA A 113 4.03 10.09 7.33
CA ALA A 113 3.99 11.53 7.03
C ALA A 113 3.26 11.87 5.71
N GLN A 114 3.09 10.88 4.81
CA GLN A 114 2.37 11.07 3.55
C GLN A 114 0.84 10.96 3.73
N VAL A 115 0.38 10.29 4.79
CA VAL A 115 -1.04 9.95 5.01
C VAL A 115 -1.92 11.19 5.04
N ASP A 116 -1.59 12.20 5.85
CA ASP A 116 -2.44 13.39 6.03
C ASP A 116 -2.74 14.08 4.69
N ARG A 117 -1.74 14.15 3.80
CA ARG A 117 -1.90 14.76 2.46
C ARG A 117 -2.76 13.88 1.55
N LEU A 118 -2.54 12.57 1.53
CA LEU A 118 -3.36 11.63 0.76
C LEU A 118 -4.83 11.69 1.19
N MET A 119 -5.08 11.68 2.50
CA MET A 119 -6.43 11.79 3.05
C MET A 119 -7.08 13.14 2.71
N ALA A 120 -6.33 14.24 2.80
CA ALA A 120 -6.82 15.58 2.45
C ALA A 120 -7.19 15.72 0.97
N LEU A 121 -6.55 14.95 0.08
CA LEU A 121 -6.83 14.90 -1.36
C LEU A 121 -7.92 13.87 -1.73
N GLY A 122 -8.58 13.26 -0.74
CA GLY A 122 -9.74 12.40 -0.98
C GLY A 122 -9.42 10.93 -1.27
N VAL A 123 -8.17 10.49 -1.07
CA VAL A 123 -7.84 9.05 -1.12
C VAL A 123 -8.68 8.33 -0.06
N LYS A 124 -9.38 7.26 -0.48
CA LYS A 124 -10.41 6.60 0.35
C LYS A 124 -9.82 5.80 1.51
N ALA A 125 -8.77 5.04 1.24
CA ALA A 125 -8.03 4.31 2.25
C ALA A 125 -6.52 4.32 1.96
N VAL A 126 -5.74 4.42 3.03
CA VAL A 126 -4.27 4.33 2.98
C VAL A 126 -3.81 3.32 4.03
N ILE A 127 -2.96 2.38 3.61
CA ILE A 127 -2.15 1.56 4.53
C ILE A 127 -0.73 2.09 4.45
N ALA A 128 -0.18 2.51 5.59
CA ALA A 128 1.15 3.10 5.70
C ALA A 128 1.86 2.59 6.95
N THR A 129 3.17 2.77 7.02
CA THR A 129 3.98 2.38 8.17
C THR A 129 4.45 3.58 8.99
N SER A 130 4.49 3.45 10.31
CA SER A 130 4.92 4.49 11.26
C SER A 130 6.39 4.39 11.67
N VAL A 131 6.97 3.19 11.56
CA VAL A 131 8.32 2.85 11.99
C VAL A 131 8.99 1.96 10.94
N PRO A 132 10.32 1.78 10.98
CA PRO A 132 11.00 0.80 10.15
C PRO A 132 10.39 -0.60 10.29
N ILE A 133 10.23 -1.28 9.17
CA ILE A 133 9.67 -2.63 9.09
C ILE A 133 10.74 -3.63 8.69
N ASN A 134 10.61 -4.87 9.17
CA ASN A 134 11.45 -5.97 8.72
C ASN A 134 10.87 -6.55 7.40
N ASP A 135 11.73 -6.80 6.42
CA ASP A 135 11.37 -7.29 5.09
C ASP A 135 10.49 -8.55 5.10
N GLU A 136 10.78 -9.52 5.97
CA GLU A 136 10.01 -10.76 6.05
C GLU A 136 8.58 -10.47 6.53
N ARG A 137 8.47 -9.62 7.55
CA ARG A 137 7.16 -9.18 8.06
C ARG A 137 6.40 -8.36 7.03
N ALA A 138 7.08 -7.54 6.23
CA ALA A 138 6.45 -6.72 5.19
C ALA A 138 5.85 -7.57 4.07
N LYS A 139 6.62 -8.54 3.57
CA LYS A 139 6.17 -9.52 2.59
C LYS A 139 4.97 -10.33 3.12
N ASP A 140 5.07 -10.84 4.35
CA ASP A 140 4.02 -11.70 4.90
C ASP A 140 2.74 -10.92 5.21
N PHE A 141 2.87 -9.71 5.76
CA PHE A 141 1.74 -8.83 6.03
C PHE A 141 0.96 -8.49 4.75
N SER A 142 1.66 -8.07 3.68
CA SER A 142 0.99 -7.79 2.41
C SER A 142 0.38 -9.06 1.79
N GLY A 143 1.08 -10.19 1.88
CA GLY A 143 0.55 -11.49 1.46
C GLY A 143 -0.79 -11.84 2.13
N TRP A 144 -0.86 -11.80 3.47
CA TRP A 144 -2.12 -12.10 4.18
C TRP A 144 -3.22 -11.07 3.92
N PHE A 145 -2.85 -9.80 3.78
CA PHE A 145 -3.78 -8.74 3.40
C PHE A 145 -4.44 -9.05 2.05
N TYR A 146 -3.63 -9.33 1.02
CA TYR A 146 -4.15 -9.62 -0.31
C TYR A 146 -4.88 -10.96 -0.40
N GLN A 147 -4.49 -11.97 0.37
CA GLN A 147 -5.27 -13.22 0.47
C GLN A 147 -6.69 -12.97 0.98
N ALA A 148 -6.83 -12.17 2.03
CA ALA A 148 -8.12 -11.78 2.58
C ALA A 148 -8.92 -10.91 1.59
N LEU A 149 -8.26 -9.95 0.94
CA LEU A 149 -8.89 -9.09 -0.07
C LEU A 149 -9.37 -9.89 -1.29
N ALA A 150 -8.59 -10.87 -1.74
CA ALA A 150 -8.90 -11.69 -2.91
C ALA A 150 -10.17 -12.55 -2.73
N VAL A 151 -10.50 -12.93 -1.49
CA VAL A 151 -11.77 -13.58 -1.14
C VAL A 151 -12.89 -12.58 -0.82
N LYS A 152 -12.77 -11.35 -1.30
CA LYS A 152 -13.75 -10.26 -1.23
C LYS A 152 -14.06 -9.77 0.19
N ARG A 153 -13.11 -9.88 1.14
CA ARG A 153 -13.27 -9.20 2.43
C ARG A 153 -13.14 -7.68 2.24
N PRO A 154 -13.92 -6.86 2.99
CA PRO A 154 -13.71 -5.41 3.02
C PRO A 154 -12.28 -5.06 3.45
N ILE A 155 -11.74 -3.93 2.98
CA ILE A 155 -10.35 -3.48 3.27
C ILE A 155 -10.04 -3.53 4.77
N LYS A 156 -10.95 -3.03 5.62
CA LYS A 156 -10.79 -3.06 7.08
C LYS A 156 -10.65 -4.48 7.62
N SER A 157 -11.52 -5.40 7.19
CA SER A 157 -11.46 -6.81 7.60
C SER A 157 -10.23 -7.54 7.06
N ALA A 158 -9.77 -7.19 5.85
CA ALA A 158 -8.54 -7.73 5.28
C ALA A 158 -7.30 -7.26 6.05
N PHE A 159 -7.26 -5.99 6.46
CA PHE A 159 -6.22 -5.43 7.32
C PHE A 159 -6.21 -6.10 8.69
N GLU A 160 -7.37 -6.21 9.36
CA GLU A 160 -7.50 -6.87 10.65
C GLU A 160 -7.04 -8.34 10.58
N PHE A 161 -7.36 -9.04 9.49
CA PHE A 161 -6.87 -10.39 9.25
C PHE A 161 -5.35 -10.44 9.12
N ALA A 162 -4.73 -9.57 8.32
CA ALA A 162 -3.27 -9.52 8.17
C ALA A 162 -2.58 -9.24 9.50
N VAL A 163 -3.14 -8.35 10.32
CA VAL A 163 -2.66 -8.07 11.66
C VAL A 163 -2.75 -9.31 12.56
N ALA A 164 -3.90 -9.99 12.60
CA ALA A 164 -4.08 -11.19 13.40
C ALA A 164 -3.12 -12.32 12.98
N SER A 165 -2.88 -12.47 11.67
CA SER A 165 -1.91 -13.42 11.12
C SER A 165 -0.48 -13.08 11.54
N LEU A 166 -0.09 -11.80 11.52
CA LEU A 166 1.22 -11.34 11.99
C LEU A 166 1.42 -11.70 13.47
N ARG A 167 0.42 -11.49 14.33
CA ARG A 167 0.45 -11.91 15.74
C ARG A 167 0.55 -13.41 15.95
N THR A 168 -0.10 -14.15 15.07
CA THR A 168 -0.09 -15.60 15.14
C THR A 168 1.29 -16.15 14.79
N LYS A 169 1.96 -15.58 13.78
CA LYS A 169 3.31 -16.01 13.36
C LYS A 169 4.42 -15.46 14.24
N TYR A 170 4.34 -14.21 14.70
CA TYR A 170 5.42 -13.49 15.39
C TYR A 170 5.05 -13.12 16.82
N LYS A 171 5.86 -13.59 17.80
CA LYS A 171 5.63 -13.41 19.25
C LYS A 171 5.57 -11.94 19.72
N ASP A 172 6.25 -11.04 19.00
CA ASP A 172 6.37 -9.61 19.38
C ASP A 172 5.52 -8.68 18.50
N ALA A 173 4.55 -9.21 17.74
CA ALA A 173 3.62 -8.38 16.99
C ALA A 173 2.56 -7.81 17.95
N GLN A 174 2.80 -6.60 18.45
CA GLN A 174 1.94 -5.89 19.40
C GLN A 174 0.53 -5.59 18.80
N ALA A 175 -0.41 -5.03 19.59
CA ALA A 175 -1.82 -4.78 19.20
C ALA A 175 -1.97 -3.77 18.02
N PRO A 176 -3.08 -3.76 17.22
CA PRO A 176 -3.19 -2.88 16.07
C PRO A 176 -3.62 -1.50 16.53
N ALA A 177 -2.98 -0.47 15.99
CA ALA A 177 -3.64 0.81 15.87
C ALA A 177 -4.51 0.77 14.61
N VAL A 178 -5.78 0.39 14.75
CA VAL A 178 -6.81 0.84 13.78
C VAL A 178 -7.02 2.32 14.09
N VAL A 179 -6.33 3.19 13.36
CA VAL A 179 -6.53 4.64 13.47
C VAL A 179 -7.54 5.04 12.41
N GLU A 180 -8.82 5.03 12.78
CA GLU A 180 -9.83 5.74 11.98
C GLU A 180 -9.44 7.23 11.94
N TYR A 181 -8.96 7.69 10.77
CA TYR A 181 -8.65 9.08 10.53
C TYR A 181 -9.96 9.86 10.41
N ARG A 182 -10.44 10.36 11.55
CA ARG A 182 -11.52 11.34 11.63
C ARG A 182 -10.87 12.71 11.64
N GLY A 183 -11.33 13.61 10.76
CA GLY A 183 -10.69 14.88 10.44
C GLY A 183 -9.97 15.59 11.61
N LEU A 184 -8.77 16.09 11.31
CA LEU A 184 -7.92 17.01 12.10
C LEU A 184 -7.49 16.61 13.52
N GLN A 185 -7.83 15.44 14.05
CA GLN A 185 -7.20 14.95 15.29
C GLN A 185 -6.62 13.54 15.15
N ARG A 186 -5.31 13.52 14.85
CA ARG A 186 -4.44 12.37 15.07
C ARG A 186 -4.49 12.03 16.56
N ARG A 187 -5.15 10.94 16.95
CA ARG A 187 -4.86 10.31 18.25
C ARG A 187 -3.43 9.80 18.15
N GLN A 188 -2.52 10.43 18.89
CA GLN A 188 -1.15 9.91 19.06
C GLN A 188 -1.27 8.51 19.65
N GLY A 189 -0.93 7.50 18.85
CA GLY A 189 -0.70 6.15 19.35
C GLY A 189 0.55 6.16 20.23
N SER A 190 0.50 5.42 21.33
CA SER A 190 1.62 5.17 22.23
C SER A 190 2.82 4.54 21.50
N GLU A 191 4.01 4.61 22.11
CA GLU A 191 5.29 4.07 21.61
C GLU A 191 5.30 2.54 21.34
N GLU A 192 4.20 1.83 21.61
CA GLU A 192 3.99 0.39 21.44
C GLU A 192 3.01 0.05 20.29
N ALA A 193 3.14 0.73 19.15
CA ALA A 193 2.24 0.56 18.00
C ALA A 193 2.81 -0.43 16.97
N LEU A 194 1.94 -1.28 16.39
CA LEU A 194 2.31 -2.04 15.19
C LEU A 194 2.81 -1.10 14.07
N PRO A 195 3.75 -1.58 13.22
CA PRO A 195 4.28 -0.72 12.18
C PRO A 195 3.24 -0.26 11.18
N TRP A 196 2.25 -1.09 10.82
CA TRP A 196 1.20 -0.74 9.86
C TRP A 196 -0.02 -0.10 10.52
N GLY A 197 -0.52 0.99 9.94
CA GLY A 197 -1.81 1.59 10.24
C GLY A 197 -2.70 1.65 8.99
N LEU A 198 -4.01 1.47 9.20
CA LEU A 198 -5.05 1.69 8.19
C LEU A 198 -5.77 3.02 8.49
N TYR A 199 -5.81 3.90 7.49
CA TYR A 199 -6.45 5.21 7.55
C TYR A 199 -7.56 5.26 6.50
N VAL A 200 -8.78 5.67 6.90
CA VAL A 200 -9.98 5.64 6.03
C VAL A 200 -10.69 6.99 6.09
N ASN A 201 -11.18 7.48 4.96
CA ASN A 201 -11.90 8.75 4.86
C ASN A 201 -13.41 8.51 5.04
N GLU A 202 -14.01 9.07 6.09
CA GLU A 202 -15.44 8.86 6.42
C GLU A 202 -16.40 9.30 5.30
N LYS A 203 -16.01 10.23 4.42
CA LYS A 203 -16.85 10.64 3.28
C LYS A 203 -17.09 9.51 2.27
N HIS A 204 -16.36 8.40 2.39
CA HIS A 204 -16.42 7.24 1.51
C HIS A 204 -16.41 5.90 2.29
N ALA A 205 -16.59 5.93 3.61
CA ALA A 205 -16.65 4.75 4.48
C ALA A 205 -18.05 4.12 4.52
#